data_AF-A0A0G0TRR8-F1
#
_entry.id   AF-A0A0G0TRR8-F1
#
_cell.length_a   1.000
_cell.length_b   1.000
_cell.length_c   1.000
_cell.angle_alpha   90.00
_cell.angle_beta   90.00
_cell.angle_gamma   90.00
#
_symmetry.space_group_name_H-M   'P 1'
#
loop_
_entity.id
_entity.type
_entity.pdbx_description
1 polymer ?
#
loop_
_entity_poly.entity_id
_entity_poly.type
_entity_poly.pdbx_seq_one_letter_code
_entity_poly.pdbx_strand_id
1 'polypeptide(L)' 'MSNRLKQLFSDKKIIQKVKEKMPDLFQLAEADSSRAGKLGMEVGSVRERIIIALLIYK' A
#
# COMPACT_ATOMS: atom_id res chain seq x y z
N MET A 1 -11.59 17.98 6.35
CA MET A 1 -10.84 16.72 6.17
C MET A 1 -10.59 16.31 4.70
N SER A 2 -10.70 17.22 3.71
CA SER A 2 -10.60 16.87 2.29
C SER A 2 -9.31 17.33 1.59
N ASN A 3 -8.64 18.40 2.06
CA ASN A 3 -7.49 18.95 1.33
C ASN A 3 -6.20 18.12 1.44
N ARG A 4 -5.91 17.51 2.60
CA ARG A 4 -4.67 16.73 2.78
C ARG A 4 -4.67 15.44 1.94
N LEU A 5 -5.79 14.71 1.90
CA LEU A 5 -5.91 13.54 1.03
C LEU A 5 -5.84 13.95 -0.44
N LYS A 6 -6.54 15.02 -0.86
CA LYS A 6 -6.43 15.54 -2.23
C LYS A 6 -4.98 15.93 -2.59
N GLN A 7 -4.23 16.52 -1.66
CA GLN A 7 -2.82 16.85 -1.85
C GLN A 7 -1.95 15.60 -2.05
N LEU A 8 -2.23 14.49 -1.35
CA LEU A 8 -1.52 13.23 -1.51
C LEU A 8 -1.59 12.72 -2.96
N PHE A 9 -2.79 12.77 -3.57
CA PHE A 9 -3.01 12.34 -4.96
C PHE A 9 -2.43 13.29 -6.01
N SER A 10 -1.98 14.49 -5.61
CA SER A 10 -1.31 15.46 -6.48
C SER A 10 0.19 15.59 -6.21
N ASP A 11 0.71 14.99 -5.13
CA ASP A 11 2.11 15.04 -4.77
C ASP A 11 2.93 14.10 -5.68
N LYS A 12 3.68 14.69 -6.61
CA LYS A 12 4.50 13.96 -7.59
C LYS A 12 5.48 12.97 -6.93
N LYS A 13 6.03 13.29 -5.74
CA LYS A 13 6.95 12.38 -5.04
C LYS A 13 6.22 11.15 -4.52
N ILE A 14 5.03 11.34 -3.97
CA ILE A 14 4.19 10.23 -3.50
C ILE A 14 3.72 9.39 -4.67
N ILE A 15 3.24 10.01 -5.75
CA ILE A 15 2.81 9.30 -6.96
C ILE A 15 3.95 8.43 -7.50
N GLN A 16 5.17 8.98 -7.60
CA GLN A 16 6.32 8.21 -8.08
C GLN A 16 6.65 7.05 -7.14
N LYS A 17 6.68 7.29 -5.83
CA LYS A 17 6.96 6.26 -4.83
C LYS A 17 5.93 5.15 -4.82
N VAL A 18 4.65 5.49 -4.98
CA VAL A 18 3.54 4.53 -5.10
C VAL A 18 3.74 3.67 -6.34
N LYS A 19 4.04 4.27 -7.50
CA LYS A 19 4.30 3.53 -8.75
C LYS A 19 5.50 2.59 -8.65
N GLU A 20 6.57 3.03 -7.99
CA GLU A 20 7.82 2.27 -7.91
C GLU A 20 7.85 1.22 -6.80
N LYS A 21 7.15 1.44 -5.67
CA LYS A 21 7.31 0.63 -4.45
C LYS A 21 6.05 -0.09 -4.00
N MET A 22 4.86 0.44 -4.28
CA MET A 22 3.62 -0.19 -3.84
C MET A 22 3.40 -1.58 -4.46
N PRO A 23 3.74 -1.82 -5.76
CA PRO A 23 3.68 -3.16 -6.34
C PRO A 23 4.55 -4.17 -5.58
N ASP A 24 5.81 -3.82 -5.31
CA ASP A 24 6.75 -4.69 -4.58
C ASP A 24 6.25 -5.01 -3.16
N LEU A 25 5.75 -4.00 -2.44
CA LEU A 25 5.20 -4.18 -1.10
C LEU A 25 3.93 -5.04 -1.08
N PHE A 26 3.10 -4.93 -2.11
CA PHE A 26 1.89 -5.75 -2.23
C PHE A 26 2.22 -7.19 -2.61
N GLN A 27 3.26 -7.41 -3.41
CA GLN A 27 3.77 -8.75 -3.69
C GLN A 27 4.32 -9.42 -2.43
N LEU A 28 5.03 -8.67 -1.57
CA LEU A 28 5.47 -9.17 -0.26
C LEU A 28 4.27 -9.52 0.64
N ALA A 29 3.26 -8.65 0.70
CA ALA A 29 2.04 -8.91 1.46
C ALA A 29 1.31 -10.19 1.00
N GLU A 30 1.29 -10.43 -0.32
CA GLU A 30 0.74 -11.64 -0.90
C GLU A 30 1.56 -12.88 -0.53
N ALA A 31 2.89 -12.80 -0.61
CA ALA A 31 3.77 -13.90 -0.23
C ALA A 31 3.60 -14.30 1.25
N ASP A 32 3.51 -13.31 2.14
CA ASP A 32 3.30 -13.52 3.58
C ASP A 32 1.91 -14.07 3.91
N SER A 33 0.91 -13.75 3.09
CA SER A 33 -0.49 -14.17 3.27
C SER A 33 -0.89 -15.36 2.39
N SER A 34 0.07 -16.01 1.74
CA SER A 34 -0.17 -17.15 0.87
C SER A 34 0.20 -18.45 1.53
N ARG A 35 -0.64 -19.48 1.35
CA ARG A 35 -0.33 -20.86 1.75
C ARG A 35 -0.54 -21.78 0.57
N ALA A 36 0.49 -22.56 0.21
CA ALA A 36 0.48 -23.45 -0.96
C ALA A 36 0.04 -22.73 -2.26
N GLY A 37 0.47 -21.47 -2.45
CA GLY A 37 0.11 -20.66 -3.62
C GLY A 37 -1.34 -20.16 -3.66
N LYS A 38 -2.10 -20.33 -2.56
CA LYS A 38 -3.43 -19.74 -2.39
C LYS A 38 -3.33 -18.54 -1.47
N LEU A 39 -3.84 -17.42 -1.97
CA LEU A 39 -3.87 -16.16 -1.24
C LEU A 39 -5.03 -16.18 -0.24
N GLY A 40 -4.73 -15.95 1.04
CA GLY A 40 -5.73 -15.78 2.08
C GLY A 40 -6.37 -14.39 2.05
N MET A 41 -7.59 -14.27 2.58
CA MET A 41 -8.30 -12.98 2.64
C MET A 41 -7.62 -11.97 3.58
N GLU A 42 -6.82 -12.45 4.53
CA GLU A 42 -6.02 -11.65 5.47
C GLU A 42 -5.02 -10.73 4.76
N VAL A 43 -4.69 -11.00 3.49
CA VAL A 43 -3.90 -10.08 2.65
C VAL A 43 -4.48 -8.67 2.61
N GLY A 44 -5.81 -8.55 2.70
CA GLY A 44 -6.50 -7.25 2.77
C GLY A 44 -6.04 -6.44 3.97
N SER A 45 -5.95 -7.07 5.14
CA SER A 45 -5.47 -6.43 6.37
C SER A 45 -3.99 -6.06 6.29
N VAL A 46 -3.16 -6.85 5.61
CA VAL A 46 -1.74 -6.51 5.40
C VAL A 46 -1.58 -5.32 4.44
N ARG A 47 -2.33 -5.29 3.33
CA ARG A 47 -2.36 -4.16 2.39
C ARG A 47 -2.87 -2.88 3.02
N GLU A 48 -3.87 -2.97 3.89
CA GLU A 48 -4.37 -1.82 4.66
C GLU A 48 -3.27 -1.18 5.51
N ARG A 49 -2.46 -1.99 6.22
CA ARG A 49 -1.34 -1.50 7.01
C ARG A 49 -0.29 -0.77 6.17
N ILE A 50 -0.04 -1.24 4.94
CA ILE A 50 0.88 -0.56 3.99
C ILE A 50 0.33 0.84 3.63
N ILE A 51 -0.97 0.95 3.37
CA ILE A 51 -1.62 2.25 3.05
C ILE A 51 -1.59 3.17 4.27
N ILE A 52 -1.91 2.67 5.48
CA ILE A 52 -1.84 3.45 6.71
C ILE A 52 -0.41 3.97 6.95
N ALA A 53 0.61 3.13 6.74
CA ALA A 53 2.01 3.54 6.87
C ALA A 53 2.39 4.66 5.88
N LEU A 54 1.87 4.62 4.65
CA LEU A 54 2.05 5.70 3.67
C LEU A 54 1.43 7.02 4.17
N LEU A 55 0.25 6.94 4.80
CA LEU A 55 -0.43 8.12 5.37
C LEU A 55 0.30 8.69 6.59
N ILE A 56 0.92 7.83 7.42
CA ILE A 56 1.75 8.26 8.56
C ILE A 56 3.06 8.91 8.09
N TYR A 57 3.65 8.39 7.01
CA TYR A 57 4.88 8.92 6.43
C TYR A 57 4.73 10.34 5.86
N LYS A 58 3.51 10.76 5.48
CA LYS A 58 3.25 12.02 4.76
C LYS A 58 2.81 13.17 5.68
#